data_AF-A0A383C6J5-F1
#
_entry.id   AF-A0A383C6J5-F1
#
_cell.length_a   1.000
_cell.length_b   1.000
_cell.length_c   1.000
_cell.angle_alpha   90.00
_cell.angle_beta   90.00
_cell.angle_gamma   90.00
#
_symmetry.space_group_name_H-M   'P 1'
#
loop_
_entity.id
_entity.type
_entity.pdbx_description
1 polymer ?
#
loop_
_entity_poly.entity_id
_entity_poly.type
_entity_poly.pdbx_seq_one_letter_code
_entity_poly.pdbx_strand_id
1 'polypeptide(L)'
;MRIGKTDINKILVIFLFSHIVIWTVVPSISNDNLPLDVIEAIVWSDGWPLGWDKHPPLSSWLPGLFFQIFGNQDWSYYFLSQLFVVLSFFVVWKFSVDFF
;
A
#
# COMPACT_ATOMS: atom_id res chain seq x y z
N MET A 1 -32.16 25.60 -1.14
CA MET A 1 -31.15 24.71 -1.75
C MET A 1 -30.98 23.51 -0.82
N ARG A 2 -31.54 22.34 -1.17
CA ARG A 2 -31.35 21.11 -0.38
C ARG A 2 -29.92 20.65 -0.64
N ILE A 3 -29.00 20.95 0.26
CA ILE A 3 -27.70 20.28 0.30
C ILE A 3 -28.05 18.81 0.59
N GLY A 4 -27.97 17.95 -0.43
CA GLY A 4 -28.24 16.53 -0.29
C GLY A 4 -27.31 15.97 0.77
N LYS A 5 -27.82 15.13 1.69
CA LYS A 5 -26.99 14.43 2.66
C LYS A 5 -25.94 13.63 1.87
N THR A 6 -24.68 14.03 1.96
CA THR A 6 -23.60 13.30 1.28
C THR A 6 -23.42 11.97 1.99
N ASP A 7 -23.43 10.89 1.22
CA ASP A 7 -23.20 9.55 1.73
C ASP A 7 -21.72 9.39 2.08
N ILE A 8 -21.42 9.42 3.38
CA ILE A 8 -20.05 9.33 3.92
C ILE A 8 -19.35 8.06 3.43
N ASN A 9 -20.08 6.95 3.27
CA ASN A 9 -19.49 5.72 2.75
C ASN A 9 -19.07 5.87 1.29
N LYS A 10 -19.87 6.57 0.47
CA LYS A 10 -19.47 6.87 -0.92
C LYS A 10 -18.24 7.77 -0.96
N ILE A 11 -18.16 8.78 -0.10
CA ILE A 11 -16.99 9.65 -0.01
C ILE A 11 -15.75 8.83 0.36
N LEU A 12 -15.86 7.98 1.38
CA LEU A 12 -14.76 7.12 1.81
C LEU A 12 -14.32 6.19 0.68
N VAL A 13 -15.24 5.53 -0.01
CA VAL A 13 -14.91 4.65 -1.15
C VAL A 13 -14.18 5.41 -2.24
N ILE A 14 -14.67 6.59 -2.63
CA ILE A 14 -14.01 7.43 -3.64
C ILE A 14 -12.61 7.84 -3.17
N PHE A 15 -12.46 8.22 -1.90
CA PHE A 15 -11.19 8.60 -1.30
C PHE A 15 -10.18 7.43 -1.33
N LEU A 16 -10.55 6.26 -0.81
CA LEU A 16 -9.69 5.08 -0.77
C LEU A 16 -9.32 4.61 -2.18
N PHE A 17 -10.28 4.61 -3.10
CA PHE A 17 -10.03 4.24 -4.49
C PHE A 17 -9.09 5.24 -5.18
N SER A 18 -9.27 6.53 -4.94
CA SER A 18 -8.40 7.58 -5.48
C SER A 18 -6.96 7.39 -4.98
N HIS A 19 -6.78 7.03 -3.71
CA HIS A 19 -5.45 6.71 -3.17
C HIS A 19 -4.78 5.55 -3.91
N ILE A 20 -5.48 4.42 -4.08
CA ILE A 20 -4.95 3.27 -4.81
C ILE A 20 -4.58 3.67 -6.23
N VAL A 21 -5.46 4.34 -6.97
CA VAL A 21 -5.23 4.66 -8.38
C VAL A 21 -4.12 5.69 -8.55
N ILE A 22 -4.23 6.85 -7.89
CA ILE A 22 -3.30 7.96 -8.08
C ILE A 22 -1.89 7.55 -7.67
N TRP A 23 -1.73 6.97 -6.48
CA TRP A 23 -0.41 6.66 -5.94
C TRP A 23 0.14 5.30 -6.37
N THR A 24 -0.62 4.51 -7.13
CA THR A 24 -0.03 3.44 -7.94
C THR A 24 0.43 4.00 -9.28
N VAL A 25 -0.46 4.68 -10.02
CA VAL A 25 -0.20 5.06 -11.41
C VAL A 25 0.86 6.15 -11.53
N VAL A 26 0.76 7.23 -10.75
CA VAL A 26 1.69 8.37 -10.86
C VAL A 26 3.15 7.94 -10.69
N PRO A 27 3.56 7.28 -9.58
CA PRO A 27 4.94 6.85 -9.43
C PRO A 27 5.36 5.77 -10.45
N SER A 28 4.42 4.95 -10.93
CA SER A 28 4.71 3.93 -11.96
C SER A 28 5.12 4.52 -13.30
N ILE A 29 4.67 5.73 -13.62
CA ILE A 29 5.00 6.39 -14.89
C ILE A 29 6.02 7.52 -14.73
N SER A 30 6.20 8.06 -13.51
CA SER A 30 7.09 9.18 -13.25
C SER A 30 8.47 8.78 -12.76
N ASN A 31 8.60 7.61 -12.11
CA ASN A 31 9.87 7.15 -11.56
C ASN A 31 10.54 6.19 -12.54
N ASP A 32 11.84 6.36 -12.73
CA ASP A 32 12.62 5.47 -13.59
C ASP A 32 12.91 4.11 -12.93
N ASN A 33 12.88 4.05 -11.60
CA ASN A 33 13.17 2.84 -10.81
C ASN A 33 12.43 2.86 -9.47
N LEU A 34 12.34 1.68 -8.86
CA LEU A 34 11.94 1.53 -7.45
C LEU A 34 12.90 2.26 -6.49
N PRO A 35 12.39 2.72 -5.33
CA PRO A 35 13.24 3.18 -4.24
C PRO A 35 14.21 2.08 -3.80
N LEU A 36 15.44 2.48 -3.44
CA LEU A 36 16.51 1.56 -3.02
C LEU A 36 16.05 0.59 -1.92
N ASP A 37 15.36 1.11 -0.90
CA ASP A 37 14.89 0.32 0.24
C ASP A 37 13.90 -0.78 -0.17
N VAL A 38 13.11 -0.57 -1.24
CA VAL A 38 12.18 -1.58 -1.76
C VAL A 38 12.96 -2.71 -2.44
N ILE A 39 13.97 -2.35 -3.23
CA ILE A 39 14.85 -3.32 -3.90
C ILE A 39 15.59 -4.15 -2.84
N GLU A 40 16.14 -3.50 -1.82
CA GLU A 40 16.81 -4.17 -0.71
C GLU A 40 15.86 -5.13 0.03
N ALA A 41 14.62 -4.70 0.32
CA ALA A 41 13.62 -5.54 0.96
C ALA A 41 13.22 -6.78 0.13
N ILE A 42 13.21 -6.68 -1.22
CA ILE A 42 13.00 -7.81 -2.12
C ILE A 42 14.17 -8.80 -2.00
N VAL A 43 15.42 -8.33 -2.01
CA VAL A 43 16.60 -9.20 -1.88
C VAL A 43 16.62 -9.87 -0.51
N TRP A 44 16.27 -9.15 0.54
CA TRP A 44 16.13 -9.66 1.91
C TRP A 44 15.01 -10.68 2.10
N SER A 45 14.15 -10.88 1.10
CA SER A 45 13.11 -11.91 1.13
C SER A 45 13.66 -13.30 0.77
N ASP A 46 14.89 -13.36 0.23
CA ASP A 46 15.52 -14.63 -0.13
C ASP A 46 15.66 -15.54 1.09
N GLY A 47 15.26 -16.80 0.94
CA GLY A 47 15.22 -17.78 2.02
C GLY A 47 14.16 -17.55 3.11
N TRP A 48 13.25 -16.57 2.96
CA TRP A 48 12.15 -16.29 3.90
C TRP A 48 12.58 -16.20 5.39
N PRO A 49 13.53 -15.30 5.73
CA PRO A 49 14.07 -15.20 7.07
C PRO A 49 12.99 -14.74 8.06
N LEU A 50 13.06 -15.21 9.31
CA LEU A 50 12.14 -14.79 10.38
C LEU A 50 12.43 -13.38 10.93
N GLY A 51 13.30 -12.63 10.28
CA GLY A 51 13.71 -11.27 10.65
C GLY A 51 15.18 -11.03 10.35
N TRP A 52 15.54 -9.75 10.31
CA TRP A 52 16.91 -9.25 10.21
C TRP A 52 17.24 -8.42 11.44
N ASP A 53 18.52 -8.11 11.67
CA ASP A 53 18.98 -7.31 12.82
C ASP A 53 18.22 -5.97 12.98
N LYS A 54 17.73 -5.41 11.87
CA LYS A 54 17.04 -4.11 11.84
C LYS A 54 15.53 -4.19 11.57
N HIS A 55 15.02 -5.31 11.07
CA HIS A 55 13.66 -5.37 10.53
C HIS A 55 12.93 -6.69 10.84
N PRO A 56 11.63 -6.62 11.22
CA PRO A 56 10.81 -7.81 11.38
C PRO A 56 10.52 -8.49 10.02
N PRO A 57 10.15 -9.77 10.00
CA PRO A 57 10.05 -10.57 8.77
C PRO A 57 9.08 -10.00 7.73
N LEU A 58 7.97 -9.39 8.18
CA LEU A 58 6.94 -8.89 7.27
C LEU A 58 7.46 -7.86 6.26
N SER A 59 8.46 -7.04 6.63
CA SER A 59 8.97 -6.00 5.74
C SER A 59 9.71 -6.57 4.52
N SER A 60 10.29 -7.77 4.61
CA SER A 60 10.89 -8.46 3.44
C SER A 60 9.93 -9.48 2.83
N TRP A 61 9.12 -10.16 3.63
CA TRP A 61 8.17 -11.17 3.15
C TRP A 61 7.15 -10.63 2.15
N LEU A 62 6.60 -9.44 2.42
CA LEU A 62 5.55 -8.86 1.58
C LEU A 62 6.07 -8.42 0.20
N PRO A 63 7.18 -7.65 0.09
CA PRO A 63 7.83 -7.40 -1.20
C PRO A 63 8.28 -8.68 -1.92
N GLY A 64 8.79 -9.68 -1.19
CA GLY A 64 9.19 -10.98 -1.75
C GLY A 64 8.01 -11.75 -2.35
N LEU A 65 6.87 -11.80 -1.64
CA LEU A 65 5.65 -12.42 -2.16
C LEU A 65 5.16 -11.71 -3.43
N PHE A 66 5.19 -10.38 -3.44
CA PHE A 66 4.84 -9.60 -4.62
C PHE A 66 5.78 -9.86 -5.79
N PHE A 67 7.09 -9.97 -5.53
CA PHE A 67 8.06 -10.34 -6.56
C PHE A 67 7.78 -11.74 -7.14
N GLN A 68 7.37 -12.71 -6.33
CA GLN A 68 7.01 -14.04 -6.83
C GLN A 68 5.77 -14.04 -7.74
N ILE A 69 4.82 -13.14 -7.49
CA ILE A 69 3.55 -13.06 -8.25
C ILE A 69 3.71 -12.19 -9.51
N PHE A 70 4.34 -11.02 -9.37
CA PHE A 70 4.39 -9.99 -10.40
C PHE A 70 5.77 -9.82 -11.05
N GLY A 71 6.84 -10.35 -10.45
CA GLY A 71 8.21 -10.17 -10.92
C GLY A 71 8.71 -8.73 -10.75
N ASN A 72 9.62 -8.32 -11.64
CA ASN A 72 10.24 -6.98 -11.64
C ASN A 72 9.31 -5.90 -12.23
N GLN A 73 8.08 -5.82 -11.72
CA GLN A 73 7.07 -4.86 -12.16
C GLN A 73 6.92 -3.76 -11.12
N ASP A 74 7.54 -2.61 -11.36
CA ASP A 74 7.63 -1.50 -10.39
C ASP A 74 6.25 -1.06 -9.86
N TRP A 75 5.24 -1.03 -10.74
CA TRP A 75 3.87 -0.67 -10.38
C TRP A 75 3.29 -1.55 -9.26
N SER A 76 3.70 -2.82 -9.18
CA SER A 76 3.19 -3.77 -8.19
C SER A 76 3.61 -3.39 -6.76
N TYR A 77 4.77 -2.75 -6.59
CA TYR A 77 5.26 -2.30 -5.29
C TYR A 77 4.62 -0.99 -4.86
N TYR A 78 4.32 -0.10 -5.80
CA TYR A 78 3.49 1.06 -5.52
C TYR A 78 2.07 0.63 -5.14
N PHE A 79 1.51 -0.37 -5.84
CA PHE A 79 0.22 -0.95 -5.47
C PHE A 79 0.25 -1.59 -4.07
N LEU A 80 1.29 -2.38 -3.75
CA LEU A 80 1.49 -2.95 -2.42
C LEU A 80 1.50 -1.86 -1.34
N SER A 81 2.21 -0.75 -1.58
CA SER A 81 2.23 0.38 -0.65
C SER A 81 0.82 0.96 -0.41
N GLN A 82 0.01 1.08 -1.46
CA GLN A 82 -1.34 1.62 -1.35
C GLN A 82 -2.31 0.69 -0.63
N LEU A 83 -2.11 -0.64 -0.69
CA LEU A 83 -2.88 -1.57 0.13
C LEU A 83 -2.70 -1.30 1.63
N PHE A 84 -1.46 -1.06 2.08
CA PHE A 84 -1.20 -0.70 3.47
C PHE A 84 -1.78 0.65 3.85
N VAL A 85 -1.60 1.67 3.00
CA VAL A 85 -2.13 3.01 3.26
C VAL A 85 -3.66 3.01 3.36
N VAL A 86 -4.34 2.35 2.42
CA VAL A 86 -5.81 2.24 2.44
C VAL A 86 -6.30 1.42 3.62
N LEU A 87 -5.61 0.33 3.97
CA LEU A 87 -5.93 -0.44 5.18
C LEU A 87 -5.81 0.44 6.44
N SER A 88 -4.76 1.24 6.55
CA SER A 88 -4.60 2.19 7.66
C SER A 88 -5.75 3.20 7.72
N PHE A 89 -6.10 3.83 6.60
CA PHE A 89 -7.24 4.77 6.57
C PHE A 89 -8.56 4.10 6.95
N PHE A 90 -8.80 2.88 6.46
CA PHE A 90 -10.01 2.13 6.80
C PHE A 90 -10.08 1.81 8.29
N VAL A 91 -8.98 1.38 8.91
CA VAL A 91 -8.90 1.13 10.35
C VAL A 91 -9.13 2.41 11.14
N VAL A 92 -8.47 3.52 10.79
CA VAL A 92 -8.68 4.82 11.46
C VAL A 92 -10.14 5.27 11.35
N TRP A 93 -10.75 5.13 10.18
CA TRP A 93 -12.17 5.46 10.01
C TRP A 93 -13.07 4.59 10.88
N LYS A 94 -12.83 3.28 10.94
CA LYS A 94 -13.59 2.38 11.82
C LYS A 94 -13.47 2.78 13.28
N PHE A 95 -12.26 3.05 13.75
CA PHE A 95 -12.06 3.57 15.10
C PHE A 95 -12.76 4.92 15.31
N SER A 96 -12.77 5.81 14.31
CA SER A 96 -13.47 7.09 14.42
C SER A 96 -14.99 6.94 14.54
N VAL A 97 -15.58 5.87 14.01
CA VAL A 97 -17.02 5.60 14.11
C VAL A 97 -17.37 4.85 15.39
N ASP A 98 -16.47 3.96 15.85
CA ASP A 98 -16.73 3.12 17.02
C ASP A 98 -16.40 3.82 18.35
N PHE A 99 -15.44 4.76 18.36
CA PHE A 99 -14.99 5.45 19.59
C PHE A 99 -15.56 6.87 19.78
N PHE A 100 -16.06 7.53 18.74
CA PHE A 100 -16.57 8.91 18.79
C PHE A 100 -18.00 8.99 18.25
#